data_AF-A0A1V9XSQ2-F1
#
_entry.id   AF-A0A1V9XSQ2-F1
#
_cell.length_a   1.000
_cell.length_b   1.000
_cell.length_c   1.000
_cell.angle_alpha   90.00
_cell.angle_beta   90.00
_cell.angle_gamma   90.00
#
_symmetry.space_group_name_H-M   'P 1'
#
loop_
_entity.id
_entity.type
_entity.pdbx_description
1 polymer ?
#
loop_
_entity_poly.entity_id
_entity_poly.type
_entity_poly.pdbx_seq_one_letter_code
_entity_poly.pdbx_strand_id
1 'polypeptide(L)' 'MPDCCNPNNQMFQCFTIHLPVPYQVYGNRDCMNPIRSEPCPQCAVAPREQINAVTPYIDFSHIYLWP' A
#
# COMPACT_ATOMS: atom_id res chain seq x y z
N MET A 1 6.49 2.29 8.76
CA MET A 1 6.22 2.21 7.30
C MET A 1 7.55 2.36 6.58
N PRO A 2 7.87 1.50 5.61
CA PRO A 2 9.10 1.62 4.82
C PRO A 2 9.10 2.91 3.98
N ASP A 3 10.29 3.41 3.67
CA ASP A 3 10.48 4.51 2.71
C ASP A 3 10.76 3.95 1.31
N CYS A 4 9.74 3.94 0.45
CA CYS A 4 9.81 3.48 -0.94
C CYS A 4 10.30 4.55 -1.92
N CYS A 5 10.48 5.80 -1.48
CA CYS A 5 11.07 6.84 -2.31
C CYS A 5 12.60 6.76 -2.33
N ASN A 6 13.21 6.11 -1.32
CA ASN A 6 14.66 5.97 -1.25
C ASN A 6 15.16 4.93 -2.28
N PRO A 7 15.97 5.32 -3.27
CA PRO A 7 16.46 4.42 -4.31
C PRO A 7 17.38 3.31 -3.76
N ASN A 8 17.99 3.51 -2.59
CA ASN A 8 18.84 2.52 -1.93
C ASN A 8 18.03 1.47 -1.14
N ASN A 9 16.71 1.61 -1.06
CA ASN A 9 15.84 0.76 -0.24
C ASN A 9 14.75 0.10 -1.09
N GLN A 10 15.15 -0.66 -2.11
CA GLN A 10 14.23 -1.43 -2.95
C GLN A 10 13.68 -2.64 -2.19
N MET A 11 12.53 -2.44 -1.54
CA MET A 11 11.81 -3.51 -0.83
C MET A 11 10.70 -4.11 -1.72
N PHE A 12 10.45 -5.42 -1.61
CA PHE A 12 9.38 -6.11 -2.37
C PHE A 12 7.97 -5.54 -2.14
N GLN A 13 7.76 -4.95 -0.96
CA GLN A 13 6.50 -4.32 -0.56
C GLN A 13 6.29 -2.93 -1.20
N CYS A 14 7.31 -2.36 -1.86
CA CYS A 14 7.21 -1.04 -2.48
C CYS A 14 6.62 -1.12 -3.89
N PHE A 15 5.87 -0.09 -4.26
CA PHE A 15 5.43 0.14 -5.63
C PHE A 15 5.51 1.63 -5.98
N THR A 16 6.72 2.17 -5.89
CA THR A 16 7.02 3.59 -6.05
C THR A 16 6.44 4.16 -7.35
N ILE A 17 5.73 5.28 -7.25
CA ILE A 17 5.22 6.00 -8.42
C ILE A 17 6.20 7.14 -8.69
N HIS A 18 6.87 7.07 -9.83
CA HIS A 18 7.79 8.13 -10.27
C HIS A 18 7.03 9.30 -10.87
N LEU A 19 7.39 10.50 -10.44
CA LEU A 19 6.80 11.76 -10.88
C LEU A 19 7.79 12.51 -11.77
N PRO A 20 7.33 13.18 -12.84
CA PRO A 20 8.18 14.08 -13.60
C PRO A 20 8.44 15.36 -12.79
N VAL A 21 9.65 15.91 -12.88
CA VAL A 21 10.05 17.12 -12.15
C VAL A 21 10.28 18.28 -13.13
N PRO A 22 9.67 19.47 -12.91
CA PRO A 22 8.73 19.81 -11.83
C PRO A 22 7.30 19.30 -12.08
N TYR A 23 6.58 18.95 -11.02
CA TYR A 23 5.16 18.59 -11.07
C TYR A 23 4.28 19.66 -10.43
N GLN A 24 3.13 19.97 -11.04
CA GLN A 24 2.26 21.05 -10.59
C GLN A 24 1.78 20.92 -9.13
N VAL A 25 1.46 19.70 -8.68
CA VAL A 25 0.91 19.44 -7.33
C VAL A 25 2.00 19.07 -6.32
N TYR A 26 3.05 18.39 -6.77
CA TYR A 26 4.08 17.79 -5.91
C TYR A 26 5.39 18.57 -5.90
N GLY A 27 5.44 19.70 -6.63
CA GLY A 27 6.59 20.59 -6.71
C GLY A 27 7.83 19.86 -7.24
N ASN A 28 8.88 19.84 -6.42
CA ASN A 28 10.16 19.22 -6.76
C ASN A 28 10.29 17.77 -6.28
N ARG A 29 9.20 17.13 -5.84
CA ARG A 29 9.22 15.69 -5.52
C ARG A 29 9.18 14.88 -6.82
N ASP A 30 10.05 13.88 -6.88
CA ASP A 30 10.22 12.95 -8.00
C ASP A 30 9.53 11.58 -7.75
N CYS A 31 8.91 11.40 -6.58
CA CYS A 31 8.31 10.14 -6.18
C CYS A 31 7.08 10.33 -5.27
N MET A 32 6.18 9.34 -5.32
CA MET A 32 5.24 9.06 -4.24
C MET A 32 5.65 7.76 -3.55
N ASN A 33 5.36 7.65 -2.25
CA ASN A 33 5.77 6.54 -1.38
C ASN A 33 4.61 5.58 -1.03
N PRO A 34 4.01 4.85 -2.00
CA PRO A 34 3.01 3.83 -1.69
C PRO A 34 3.66 2.46 -1.40
N ILE A 35 3.06 1.77 -0.43
CA ILE A 35 3.30 0.36 -0.17
C ILE A 35 2.19 -0.49 -0.80
N ARG A 36 2.52 -1.69 -1.26
CA ARG A 36 1.56 -2.69 -1.73
C ARG A 36 0.76 -3.21 -0.53
N SER A 37 -0.53 -3.47 -0.72
CA SER A 37 -1.32 -4.20 0.28
C SER A 37 -0.74 -5.60 0.52
N GLU A 38 -0.87 -6.07 1.76
CA GLU A 38 -0.52 -7.42 2.20
C GLU A 38 -1.15 -8.48 1.28
N PRO A 39 -0.43 -9.54 0.88
CA PRO A 39 -1.03 -10.67 0.18
C PRO A 39 -1.93 -11.50 1.11
N CYS A 40 -3.01 -12.07 0.59
CA CYS A 40 -3.85 -13.00 1.34
C CYS A 40 -3.08 -14.30 1.67
N PRO A 41 -3.06 -14.76 2.93
CA PRO A 41 -2.25 -15.91 3.38
C PRO A 41 -2.92 -17.24 3.03
N GLN A 42 -3.24 -17.47 1.74
CA GLN A 42 -3.89 -18.69 1.28
C GLN A 42 -2.91 -19.88 1.14
N CYS A 43 -1.60 -19.64 1.26
CA CYS A 43 -0.52 -20.66 1.17
C CYS A 43 -0.68 -21.63 -0.03
N ALA A 44 -1.25 -21.14 -1.14
CA ALA A 44 -1.51 -21.91 -2.35
C ALA A 44 -0.88 -21.22 -3.56
N VAL A 45 -0.52 -21.99 -4.59
CA VAL A 45 -0.08 -21.45 -5.88
C VAL A 45 -1.32 -20.96 -6.63
N ALA A 46 -1.76 -19.76 -6.27
CA ALA A 46 -2.91 -19.07 -6.83
C ALA A 46 -2.50 -17.63 -7.20
N PRO A 47 -3.32 -16.91 -7.99
CA PRO A 47 -3.14 -15.47 -8.17
C PRO A 47 -3.06 -14.73 -6.83
N ARG A 48 -2.34 -13.61 -6.81
CA ARG A 48 -2.20 -12.79 -5.59
C ARG A 48 -3.53 -12.07 -5.31
N GLU A 49 -4.14 -12.39 -4.17
CA GLU A 49 -5.30 -11.70 -3.63
C GLU A 49 -4.92 -10.77 -2.46
N GLN A 50 -5.81 -9.82 -2.10
CA GLN A 50 -5.67 -8.93 -0.94
C GLN A 50 -6.58 -9.37 0.21
N ILE A 51 -6.26 -8.93 1.43
CA ILE A 51 -7.04 -9.25 2.64
C ILE A 51 -8.07 -8.15 2.91
N ASN A 52 -9.31 -8.54 3.23
CA ASN A 52 -10.23 -7.65 3.92
C ASN A 52 -10.01 -7.77 5.43
N ALA A 53 -9.49 -6.72 6.06
CA ALA A 53 -9.21 -6.70 7.50
C ALA A 53 -10.45 -6.39 8.35
N VAL A 54 -11.57 -6.00 7.73
CA VAL A 54 -12.83 -5.66 8.41
C VAL A 54 -13.95 -6.59 7.98
N THR A 55 -15.07 -6.57 8.72
CA THR A 55 -16.24 -7.36 8.35
C THR A 55 -16.85 -6.82 7.04
N PRO A 56 -17.42 -7.71 6.20
CA PRO A 56 -18.04 -7.30 4.94
C PRO A 56 -19.43 -6.65 5.11
N TYR A 57 -19.95 -6.57 6.34
CA TYR A 57 -21.31 -6.14 6.63
C TYR A 57 -21.37 -4.65 7.01
N ILE A 58 -22.54 -4.04 6.83
CA ILE A 58 -22.84 -2.72 7.41
C ILE A 58 -23.27 -2.95 8.86
N ASP A 59 -22.29 -3.22 9.73
CA ASP A 59 -22.49 -3.67 11.11
C ASP A 59 -21.85 -2.74 12.15
N PHE A 60 -21.48 -1.52 11.75
CA PHE A 60 -20.73 -0.58 12.58
C PHE A 60 -19.39 -1.13 13.10
N SER A 61 -18.75 -2.06 12.38
CA SER A 61 -17.39 -2.54 12.69
C SER A 61 -16.34 -1.44 12.82
N HIS A 62 -16.48 -0.34 12.08
CA HIS A 62 -15.62 0.84 12.26
C HIS A 62 -15.71 1.49 13.66
N ILE A 63 -16.77 1.22 14.43
CA ILE A 63 -16.95 1.67 15.82
C ILE A 63 -16.57 0.57 16.80
N TYR A 64 -17.10 -0.64 16.60
CA TYR A 64 -17.07 -1.70 17.62
C TYR A 64 -15.92 -2.71 17.47
N LEU A 65 -15.22 -2.73 16.34
CA LEU A 65 -14.18 -3.72 16.02
C LEU A 65 -12.76 -3.17 16.21
N TRP A 66 -12.62 -2.03 16.90
CA TRP A 66 -11.33 -1.49 17.34
C TRP A 66 -10.82 -2.30 18.56
N PRO A 67 -9.51 -2.59 18.66
CA PRO A 67 -8.92 -3.29 19.80
C PRO A 67 -9.00 -2.49 21.12
#